data_AF-A0A8T6A8Z4-F1
#
_entry.id   AF-A0A8T6A8Z4-F1
#
_cell.length_a   1.000
_cell.length_b   1.000
_cell.length_c   1.000
_cell.angle_alpha   90.00
_cell.angle_beta   90.00
_cell.angle_gamma   90.00
#
_symmetry.space_group_name_H-M   'P 1'
#
loop_
_entity.id
_entity.type
_entity.pdbx_description
1 polymer ?
#
loop_
_entity_poly.entity_id
_entity_poly.type
_entity_poly.pdbx_seq_one_letter_code
_entity_poly.pdbx_strand_id
1 'polypeptide(L)'
;MKSLAEQMRNHDREQMSRMAHNLPEQYQECAPVEQVAQVFNKLFNELRAAFPASMANFRTQEDLNEFRRQWLLAFQENGIHTMAQVDAGMRIARRQERPFLPSPGQFVAWCKQSGGALGVNVDQVIAEYWDWRNRSFEFISSEQFPWSQPVMYHICVE
;
A
#
# COMPACT_ATOMS: atom_id res chain seq x y z
N MET A 1 -19.14 -2.72 -21.44
CA MET A 1 -18.52 -2.01 -20.31
C MET A 1 -19.62 -1.18 -19.65
N LYS A 2 -20.01 -1.48 -18.41
CA LYS A 2 -21.08 -0.73 -17.71
C LYS A 2 -20.56 0.66 -17.33
N SER A 3 -21.44 1.66 -17.38
CA SER A 3 -21.08 3.05 -17.03
C SER A 3 -20.86 3.18 -15.51
N LEU A 4 -19.93 4.05 -15.09
CA LEU A 4 -19.62 4.32 -13.68
C LEU A 4 -20.87 4.67 -12.86
N ALA A 5 -21.76 5.49 -13.42
CA ALA A 5 -23.02 5.88 -12.79
C ALA A 5 -23.96 4.68 -12.56
N GLU A 6 -23.87 3.67 -13.42
CA GLU A 6 -24.67 2.46 -13.36
C GLU A 6 -24.15 1.48 -12.29
N GLN A 7 -22.83 1.46 -12.06
CA GLN A 7 -22.24 0.73 -10.94
C GLN A 7 -22.57 1.36 -9.60
N MET A 8 -22.46 2.69 -9.48
CA MET A 8 -22.82 3.41 -8.25
C MET A 8 -24.29 3.17 -7.87
N ARG A 9 -25.20 3.28 -8.84
CA ARG A 9 -26.64 3.07 -8.62
C ARG A 9 -26.99 1.64 -8.17
N ASN A 10 -26.28 0.65 -8.69
CA ASN A 10 -26.48 -0.74 -8.27
C ASN A 10 -25.95 -0.99 -6.86
N HIS A 11 -24.80 -0.39 -6.52
CA HIS A 11 -24.21 -0.50 -5.18
C HIS A 11 -25.09 0.14 -4.10
N ASP A 12 -25.63 1.33 -4.36
CA ASP A 12 -26.56 2.01 -3.43
C ASP A 12 -27.83 1.19 -3.21
N ARG A 13 -28.34 0.53 -4.25
CA ARG A 13 -29.52 -0.35 -4.15
C ARG A 13 -29.25 -1.57 -3.29
N GLU A 14 -28.06 -2.16 -3.39
CA GLU A 14 -27.65 -3.32 -2.59
C GLU A 14 -27.41 -2.93 -1.12
N GLN A 15 -26.78 -1.78 -0.86
CA GLN A 15 -26.63 -1.19 0.47
C GLN A 15 -28.00 -0.94 1.14
N MET A 16 -28.93 -0.29 0.42
CA MET A 16 -30.27 0.00 0.93
C MET A 16 -31.07 -1.27 1.21
N SER A 17 -30.92 -2.31 0.37
CA SER A 17 -31.53 -3.61 0.61
C SER A 17 -31.00 -4.27 1.89
N ARG A 18 -29.73 -4.06 2.24
CA ARG A 18 -29.14 -4.64 3.47
C ARG A 18 -29.59 -3.92 4.73
N MET A 19 -29.66 -2.58 4.68
CA MET A 19 -30.22 -1.76 5.77
C MET A 19 -31.66 -2.16 6.09
N ALA A 20 -32.48 -2.41 5.06
CA ALA A 20 -33.88 -2.82 5.24
C ALA A 20 -34.04 -4.18 5.96
N HIS A 21 -33.03 -5.05 5.90
CA HIS A 21 -33.08 -6.39 6.51
C HIS A 21 -32.28 -6.49 7.83
N ASN A 22 -31.80 -5.37 8.39
CA ASN A 22 -30.93 -5.34 9.58
C ASN A 22 -29.70 -6.27 9.47
N LEU A 23 -29.17 -6.48 8.25
CA LEU A 23 -27.87 -7.13 8.08
C LEU A 23 -26.77 -6.12 8.40
N PRO A 24 -25.62 -6.57 8.96
CA PRO A 24 -24.49 -5.70 9.19
C PRO A 24 -24.10 -4.99 7.90
N GLU A 25 -23.92 -3.67 7.98
CA GLU A 25 -23.39 -2.87 6.88
C GLU A 25 -22.05 -3.48 6.47
N GLN A 26 -22.02 -4.12 5.30
CA GLN A 26 -20.74 -4.41 4.68
C GLN A 26 -20.26 -3.09 4.11
N TYR A 27 -19.34 -2.44 4.83
CA TYR A 27 -18.35 -1.54 4.22
C TYR A 27 -17.49 -2.40 3.28
N GLN A 28 -18.10 -2.91 2.22
CA GLN A 28 -17.36 -3.39 1.07
C GLN A 28 -16.81 -2.12 0.46
N GLU A 29 -15.55 -1.86 0.78
CA GLU A 29 -14.69 -0.92 0.08
C GLU A 29 -14.81 -1.25 -1.43
N CYS A 30 -15.76 -0.61 -2.11
CA CYS A 30 -15.91 -0.68 -3.56
C CYS A 30 -15.13 0.48 -4.23
N ALA A 31 -14.54 1.36 -3.42
CA ALA A 31 -13.59 2.42 -3.82
C ALA A 31 -12.10 2.02 -4.03
N PRO A 32 -11.55 0.87 -3.55
CA PRO A 32 -10.13 0.55 -3.68
C PRO A 32 -9.67 0.36 -5.11
N VAL A 33 -10.47 -0.31 -5.95
CA VAL A 33 -10.02 -0.69 -7.30
C VAL A 33 -9.77 0.55 -8.16
N GLU A 34 -10.63 1.57 -8.02
CA GLU A 34 -10.55 2.80 -8.80
C GLU A 34 -9.42 3.71 -8.30
N GLN A 35 -9.22 3.76 -6.98
CA GLN A 35 -8.11 4.49 -6.37
C GLN A 35 -6.75 3.84 -6.67
N VAL A 36 -6.67 2.50 -6.62
CA VAL A 36 -5.47 1.73 -7.01
C VAL A 36 -5.17 1.90 -8.50
N ALA A 37 -6.18 1.92 -9.37
CA ALA A 37 -5.98 2.17 -10.80
C ALA A 37 -5.40 3.57 -11.08
N GLN A 38 -5.87 4.61 -10.38
CA GLN A 38 -5.31 5.97 -10.48
C GLN A 38 -3.87 6.03 -9.98
N VAL A 39 -3.59 5.41 -8.83
CA VAL A 39 -2.24 5.28 -8.26
C VAL A 39 -1.31 4.57 -9.24
N PHE A 40 -1.78 3.50 -9.87
CA PHE A 40 -1.01 2.72 -10.83
C PHE A 40 -0.71 3.49 -12.11
N ASN A 41 -1.66 4.25 -12.65
CA ASN A 41 -1.43 5.04 -13.86
C ASN A 41 -0.32 6.08 -13.67
N LYS A 42 -0.29 6.74 -12.50
CA LYS A 42 0.80 7.67 -12.16
C LYS A 42 2.14 6.92 -12.02
N LEU A 43 2.15 5.81 -11.28
CA LEU A 43 3.34 4.97 -11.10
C LEU A 43 3.91 4.53 -12.45
N PHE A 44 3.07 4.06 -13.36
CA PHE A 44 3.50 3.58 -14.67
C PHE A 44 4.24 4.69 -15.45
N ASN A 45 3.72 5.91 -15.41
CA ASN A 45 4.37 7.07 -16.04
C ASN A 45 5.72 7.40 -15.36
N GLU A 46 5.78 7.35 -14.03
CA GLU A 46 7.02 7.60 -13.30
C GLU A 46 8.08 6.52 -13.53
N LEU A 47 7.69 5.24 -13.53
CA LEU A 47 8.57 4.12 -13.87
C LEU A 47 9.10 4.24 -15.29
N ARG A 48 8.27 4.68 -16.24
CA ARG A 48 8.70 4.91 -17.62
C ARG A 48 9.70 6.03 -17.75
N ALA A 49 9.56 7.08 -16.94
CA ALA A 49 10.54 8.17 -16.89
C ALA A 49 11.85 7.74 -16.22
N ALA A 50 11.78 6.94 -15.15
CA ALA A 50 12.96 6.47 -14.40
C ALA A 50 13.74 5.36 -15.10
N PHE A 51 13.06 4.46 -15.83
CA PHE A 51 13.64 3.27 -16.46
C PHE A 51 13.30 3.16 -17.96
N PRO A 52 13.66 4.17 -18.78
CA PRO A 52 13.25 4.23 -20.19
C PRO A 52 13.76 3.03 -21.01
N ALA A 53 14.97 2.54 -20.73
CA ALA A 53 15.56 1.39 -21.41
C ALA A 53 14.78 0.09 -21.16
N SER A 54 14.31 -0.13 -19.92
CA SER A 54 13.52 -1.31 -19.59
C SER A 54 12.13 -1.27 -20.23
N MET A 55 11.55 -0.06 -20.33
CA MET A 55 10.25 0.13 -20.97
C MET A 55 10.29 -0.03 -22.50
N ALA A 56 11.46 0.08 -23.12
CA ALA A 56 11.62 -0.14 -24.55
C ALA A 56 11.32 -1.59 -24.98
N ASN A 57 11.29 -2.53 -24.03
CA ASN A 57 10.99 -3.94 -24.30
C ASN A 57 9.49 -4.23 -24.50
N PHE A 58 8.59 -3.34 -24.10
CA PHE A 58 7.16 -3.50 -24.32
C PHE A 58 6.80 -3.11 -25.75
N ARG A 59 6.53 -4.12 -26.60
CA ARG A 59 6.30 -3.93 -28.04
C ARG A 59 4.82 -3.86 -28.40
N THR A 60 3.97 -4.51 -27.60
CA THR A 60 2.53 -4.60 -27.85
C THR A 60 1.72 -4.02 -26.69
N GLN A 61 0.46 -3.69 -26.98
CA GLN A 61 -0.46 -3.23 -25.96
C GLN A 61 -0.87 -4.36 -25.00
N GLU A 62 -0.82 -5.61 -25.45
CA GLU A 62 -1.02 -6.80 -24.61
C GLU A 62 0.10 -6.95 -23.57
N ASP A 63 1.37 -6.78 -23.95
CA ASP A 63 2.49 -6.83 -23.00
C ASP A 63 2.32 -5.78 -21.89
N LEU A 64 1.87 -4.59 -22.27
CA LEU A 64 1.56 -3.52 -21.33
C LEU A 64 0.39 -3.91 -20.43
N ASN A 65 -0.69 -4.44 -20.98
CA ASN A 65 -1.87 -4.82 -20.20
C ASN A 65 -1.56 -5.92 -19.18
N GLU A 66 -0.78 -6.93 -19.58
CA GLU A 66 -0.34 -7.99 -18.68
C GLU A 66 0.60 -7.43 -17.60
N PHE A 67 1.53 -6.55 -17.97
CA PHE A 67 2.35 -5.83 -17.00
C PHE A 67 1.50 -5.05 -15.98
N ARG A 68 0.49 -4.30 -16.45
CA ARG A 68 -0.44 -3.57 -15.55
C ARG A 68 -1.16 -4.54 -14.61
N ARG A 69 -1.67 -5.64 -15.15
CA ARG A 69 -2.40 -6.66 -14.39
C ARG A 69 -1.55 -7.23 -13.26
N GLN A 70 -0.30 -7.60 -13.55
CA GLN A 70 0.62 -8.18 -12.58
C GLN A 70 0.95 -7.22 -11.44
N TRP A 71 1.21 -5.95 -11.76
CA TRP A 71 1.50 -4.95 -10.74
C TRP A 71 0.28 -4.59 -9.90
N LEU A 72 -0.90 -4.50 -10.53
CA LEU A 72 -2.13 -4.20 -9.81
C LEU A 72 -2.49 -5.32 -8.83
N LEU A 73 -2.33 -6.58 -9.23
CA LEU A 73 -2.47 -7.73 -8.34
C LEU A 73 -1.47 -7.66 -7.18
N ALA A 74 -0.19 -7.44 -7.48
CA ALA A 74 0.83 -7.34 -6.44
C ALA A 74 0.53 -6.23 -5.43
N PHE A 75 -0.02 -5.09 -5.88
CA PHE A 75 -0.36 -3.97 -5.00
C PHE A 75 -1.59 -4.28 -4.15
N GLN A 76 -2.62 -4.86 -4.74
CA GLN A 76 -3.83 -5.26 -4.04
C GLN A 76 -3.54 -6.33 -2.98
N GLU A 77 -2.78 -7.38 -3.33
CA GLU A 77 -2.38 -8.46 -2.41
C GLU A 77 -1.51 -7.96 -1.25
N ASN A 78 -0.79 -6.84 -1.44
CA ASN A 78 0.14 -6.31 -0.45
C ASN A 78 -0.34 -5.04 0.27
N GLY A 79 -1.58 -4.60 0.04
CA GLY A 79 -2.14 -3.45 0.73
C GLY A 79 -1.56 -2.09 0.29
N ILE A 80 -1.08 -1.98 -0.95
CA ILE A 80 -0.57 -0.72 -1.50
C ILE A 80 -1.72 0.05 -2.14
N HIS A 81 -2.36 0.91 -1.33
CA HIS A 81 -3.55 1.67 -1.74
C HIS A 81 -3.33 3.18 -1.77
N THR A 82 -2.21 3.66 -1.22
CA THR A 82 -1.97 5.11 -1.07
C THR A 82 -0.87 5.61 -1.99
N MET A 83 -1.03 6.86 -2.45
CA MET A 83 0.00 7.52 -3.25
C MET A 83 1.30 7.74 -2.47
N ALA A 84 1.22 7.97 -1.16
CA ALA A 84 2.39 8.17 -0.31
C ALA A 84 3.31 6.95 -0.27
N GLN A 85 2.75 5.73 -0.21
CA GLN A 85 3.51 4.48 -0.29
C GLN A 85 4.25 4.38 -1.63
N VAL A 86 3.56 4.70 -2.73
CA VAL A 86 4.13 4.66 -4.09
C VAL A 86 5.22 5.71 -4.29
N ASP A 87 5.00 6.96 -3.86
CA ASP A 87 5.99 8.03 -3.95
C ASP A 87 7.25 7.70 -3.15
N ALA A 88 7.11 6.97 -2.04
CA ALA A 88 8.25 6.48 -1.27
C ALA A 88 9.01 5.34 -1.97
N GLY A 89 8.29 4.38 -2.56
CA GLY A 89 8.87 3.37 -3.43
C GLY A 89 9.64 3.99 -4.61
N MET A 90 9.06 5.02 -5.23
CA MET A 90 9.67 5.77 -6.32
C MET A 90 10.90 6.57 -5.90
N ARG A 91 10.96 7.07 -4.65
CA ARG A 91 12.19 7.70 -4.11
C ARG A 91 13.35 6.71 -4.05
N ILE A 92 13.08 5.46 -3.68
CA ILE A 92 14.10 4.40 -3.66
C ILE A 92 14.44 3.98 -5.10
N ALA A 93 13.45 3.82 -5.96
CA ALA A 93 13.65 3.48 -7.36
C ALA A 93 14.55 4.49 -8.09
N ARG A 94 14.34 5.80 -7.89
CA ARG A 94 15.17 6.87 -8.48
C ARG A 94 16.62 6.90 -7.96
N ARG A 95 16.89 6.31 -6.80
CA ARG A 95 18.26 6.20 -6.25
C ARG A 95 19.00 4.99 -6.79
N GLN A 96 18.33 4.04 -7.46
CA GLN A 96 19.03 2.92 -8.06
C GLN A 96 19.86 3.37 -9.25
N GLU A 97 21.11 2.93 -9.28
CA GLU A 97 22.01 3.11 -10.42
C GLU A 97 21.75 2.09 -11.54
N ARG A 98 20.93 1.06 -11.27
CA ARG A 98 20.64 0.01 -12.24
C ARG A 98 19.56 0.48 -13.22
N PRO A 99 19.77 0.33 -14.54
CA PRO A 99 18.80 0.77 -15.56
C PRO A 99 17.62 -0.22 -15.75
N PHE A 100 17.53 -1.23 -14.88
CA PHE A 100 16.55 -2.31 -14.96
C PHE A 100 15.33 -2.01 -14.08
N LEU A 101 14.14 -2.31 -14.61
CA LEU A 101 12.90 -2.18 -13.85
C LEU A 101 12.92 -3.13 -12.64
N PRO A 102 12.50 -2.68 -11.44
CA PRO A 102 12.33 -3.58 -10.30
C PRO A 102 11.22 -4.60 -10.55
N SER A 103 11.30 -5.75 -9.86
CA SER A 103 10.18 -6.68 -9.81
C SER A 103 9.01 -6.11 -8.99
N PRO A 104 7.76 -6.54 -9.21
CA PRO A 104 6.61 -6.07 -8.43
C PRO A 104 6.82 -6.25 -6.92
N GLY A 105 7.32 -7.42 -6.50
CA GLY A 105 7.60 -7.69 -5.08
C GLY A 105 8.70 -6.81 -4.50
N GLN A 106 9.76 -6.52 -5.28
CA GLN A 106 10.83 -5.62 -4.85
C GLN A 106 10.31 -4.18 -4.66
N PHE A 107 9.46 -3.71 -5.57
CA PHE A 107 8.87 -2.38 -5.45
C PHE A 107 7.90 -2.29 -4.27
N VAL A 108 7.07 -3.32 -4.06
CA VAL A 108 6.18 -3.43 -2.89
C VAL A 108 6.97 -3.34 -1.58
N ALA A 109 8.12 -4.00 -1.49
CA ALA A 109 8.97 -3.93 -0.30
C ALA A 109 9.41 -2.49 -0.01
N TRP A 110 9.80 -1.72 -1.04
CA TRP A 110 10.15 -0.31 -0.89
C TRP A 110 8.96 0.56 -0.47
N CYS A 111 7.78 0.29 -1.02
CA CYS A 111 6.56 0.98 -0.62
C CYS A 111 6.25 0.76 0.87
N LYS A 112 6.37 -0.48 1.35
CA LYS A 112 6.12 -0.84 2.76
C LYS A 112 7.18 -0.28 3.71
N GLN A 113 8.44 -0.26 3.29
CA GLN A 113 9.55 0.25 4.09
C GLN A 113 9.44 1.76 4.42
N SER A 114 8.54 2.48 3.75
CA SER A 114 8.34 3.90 3.97
C SER A 114 7.55 4.26 5.23
N GLY A 115 6.89 3.30 5.90
CA GLY A 115 6.27 3.48 7.23
C GLY A 115 5.23 4.61 7.34
N GLY A 116 4.64 5.05 6.24
CA GLY A 116 3.68 6.15 6.24
C GLY A 116 4.29 7.49 6.69
N ALA A 117 3.45 8.44 7.12
CA ALA A 117 3.90 9.78 7.52
C ALA A 117 4.85 9.79 8.72
N LEU A 118 4.76 8.78 9.59
CA LEU A 118 5.60 8.63 10.78
C LEU A 118 6.85 7.78 10.51
N GLY A 119 6.99 7.15 9.33
CA GLY A 119 8.12 6.27 9.04
C GLY A 119 8.13 4.98 9.87
N VAL A 120 6.96 4.53 10.33
CA VAL A 120 6.79 3.32 11.14
C VAL A 120 5.89 2.31 10.42
N ASN A 121 6.36 1.07 10.25
CA ASN A 121 5.55 -0.01 9.68
C ASN A 121 4.82 -0.80 10.79
N VAL A 122 3.67 -1.39 10.47
CA VAL A 122 2.90 -2.27 11.37
C VAL A 122 3.77 -3.41 11.91
N ASP A 123 4.59 -4.04 11.07
CA ASP A 123 5.47 -5.12 11.50
C ASP A 123 6.49 -4.66 12.56
N GLN A 124 6.98 -3.43 12.44
CA GLN A 124 7.90 -2.84 13.43
C GLN A 124 7.17 -2.55 14.74
N VAL A 125 5.96 -1.99 14.66
CA VAL A 125 5.12 -1.75 15.84
C VAL A 125 4.84 -3.06 16.59
N ILE A 126 4.43 -4.12 15.88
CA ILE A 126 4.14 -5.41 16.51
C ILE A 126 5.39 -6.01 17.15
N ALA A 127 6.53 -5.97 16.46
CA ALA A 127 7.79 -6.49 17.01
C ALA A 127 8.19 -5.73 18.29
N GLU A 128 8.07 -4.41 18.29
CA GLU A 128 8.46 -3.55 19.42
C GLU A 128 7.47 -3.66 20.59
N TYR A 129 6.18 -3.82 20.31
CA TYR A 129 5.15 -4.16 21.31
C TYR A 129 5.50 -5.46 22.04
N TRP A 130 5.89 -6.51 21.32
CA TRP A 130 6.29 -7.76 21.95
C TRP A 130 7.59 -7.66 22.74
N ASP A 131 8.57 -6.87 22.28
CA ASP A 131 9.81 -6.62 23.02
C ASP A 131 9.52 -5.91 24.34
N TRP A 132 8.70 -4.85 24.32
CA TRP A 132 8.21 -4.18 25.52
C TRP A 132 7.46 -5.14 26.44
N ARG A 133 6.51 -5.92 25.92
CA ARG A 133 5.71 -6.84 26.74
C ARG A 133 6.58 -7.86 27.49
N ASN A 134 7.66 -8.33 26.84
CA ASN A 134 8.57 -9.32 27.39
C ASN A 134 9.61 -8.73 28.35
N ARG A 135 10.01 -7.45 28.20
CA ARG A 135 11.09 -6.84 28.99
C ARG A 135 10.62 -5.70 29.89
N SER A 136 9.32 -5.40 29.91
CA SER A 136 8.73 -4.33 30.71
C SER A 136 9.10 -4.40 32.20
N PHE A 137 9.29 -5.61 32.74
CA PHE A 137 9.69 -5.82 34.13
C PHE A 137 11.12 -5.37 34.45
N GLU A 138 11.99 -5.20 33.43
CA GLU A 138 13.37 -4.74 33.59
C GLU A 138 13.44 -3.22 33.83
N PHE A 139 12.37 -2.50 33.53
CA PHE A 139 12.31 -1.04 33.56
C PHE A 139 11.29 -0.55 34.58
N ILE A 140 11.58 0.59 35.21
CA ILE A 140 10.69 1.19 36.23
C ILE A 140 9.44 1.80 35.58
N SER A 141 9.55 2.25 34.33
CA SER A 141 8.45 2.81 33.54
C SER A 141 8.67 2.58 32.06
N SER A 142 7.60 2.66 31.27
CA SER A 142 7.67 2.61 29.82
C SER A 142 8.51 3.73 29.22
N GLU A 143 8.64 4.89 29.86
CA GLU A 143 9.48 6.00 29.37
C GLU A 143 10.98 5.68 29.39
N GLN A 144 11.41 4.75 30.25
CA GLN A 144 12.81 4.34 30.37
C GLN A 144 13.19 3.21 29.41
N PHE A 145 12.21 2.62 28.72
CA PHE A 145 12.45 1.60 27.72
C PHE A 145 13.12 2.23 26.47
N PRO A 146 14.12 1.56 25.86
CA PRO A 146 14.83 2.08 24.70
C PRO A 146 14.03 1.90 23.40
N TRP A 147 12.97 2.70 23.25
CA TRP A 147 12.16 2.72 22.03
C TRP A 147 12.99 3.09 20.79
N SER A 148 12.68 2.46 19.65
CA SER A 148 13.31 2.75 18.37
C SER A 148 12.98 4.16 17.86
N GLN A 149 11.76 4.63 18.14
CA GLN A 149 11.30 5.98 17.84
C GLN A 149 10.45 6.51 19.00
N PRO A 150 10.45 7.84 19.26
CA PRO A 150 9.65 8.43 20.34
C PRO A 150 8.15 8.11 20.25
N VAL A 151 7.61 7.96 19.03
CA VAL A 151 6.19 7.66 18.82
C VAL A 151 5.81 6.24 19.24
N MET A 152 6.77 5.30 19.27
CA MET A 152 6.50 3.90 19.62
C MET A 152 6.04 3.74 21.07
N TYR A 153 6.52 4.60 21.97
CA TYR A 153 6.05 4.67 23.36
C TYR A 153 4.53 4.85 23.44
N HIS A 154 3.96 5.71 22.60
CA HIS A 154 2.52 5.96 22.61
C HIS A 154 1.71 4.85 21.93
N ILE A 155 2.32 4.09 21.02
CA ILE A 155 1.65 3.04 20.24
C ILE A 155 1.70 1.69 20.98
N CYS A 156 2.82 1.37 21.63
CA CYS A 156 3.11 0.02 22.15
C CYS A 156 2.77 -0.18 23.63
N VAL A 157 2.37 0.87 24.35
CA VAL A 157 2.10 0.81 25.79
C VAL A 157 0.63 0.51 26.10
N GLU A 158 -0.29 0.76 25.16
CA GLU A 158 -1.70 0.35 25.25
C GLU A 158 -1.90 -1.13 24.84
#